data_AF-A0A920TEJ8-F1
#
_entry.id   AF-A0A920TEJ8-F1
#
_cell.length_a   1.000
_cell.length_b   1.000
_cell.length_c   1.000
_cell.angle_alpha   90.00
_cell.angle_beta   90.00
_cell.angle_gamma   90.00
#
_symmetry.space_group_name_H-M   'P 1'
#
loop_
_entity.id
_entity.type
_entity.pdbx_description
1 polymer ?
#
loop_
_entity_poly.entity_id
_entity_poly.type
_entity_poly.pdbx_seq_one_letter_code
_entity_poly.pdbx_strand_id
1 'polypeptide(L)'
;MQEAFKGAENNPILIDRFINNAMEVDVDAISDGKDVFVAGVMQHIEEAGIHSGDSACCIPPVAIKKELIDEINNQTKKLALALKVKGFMKSSLQLKMMKFIL
;
A
#
# COMPACT_ATOMS: atom_id res chain seq x y z
N MET A 1 -26.26 1.13 -6.34
CA MET A 1 -26.12 1.57 -4.93
C MET A 1 -26.63 0.53 -3.96
N GLN A 2 -27.87 0.03 -4.08
CA GLN A 2 -28.41 -1.02 -3.19
C GLN A 2 -27.55 -2.29 -3.10
N GLU A 3 -26.94 -2.72 -4.21
CA GLU A 3 -26.02 -3.88 -4.24
C GLU A 3 -24.77 -3.69 -3.36
N ALA A 4 -24.18 -2.50 -3.36
CA ALA A 4 -22.99 -2.19 -2.53
C ALA A 4 -23.30 -2.24 -1.02
N PHE A 5 -24.53 -1.91 -0.63
CA PHE A 5 -24.97 -2.00 0.76
C PHE A 5 -25.17 -3.44 1.24
N LYS A 6 -25.49 -4.40 0.35
CA LYS A 6 -25.64 -5.81 0.73
C LYS A 6 -24.32 -6.43 1.19
N GLY A 7 -23.20 -6.01 0.59
CA GLY A 7 -21.86 -6.53 0.93
C GLY A 7 -21.20 -5.84 2.13
N ALA A 8 -21.77 -4.74 2.64
CA ALA A 8 -21.11 -3.93 3.66
C ALA A 8 -21.37 -4.42 5.11
N GLU A 9 -22.30 -5.35 5.35
CA GLU A 9 -22.63 -5.93 6.68
C GLU A 9 -22.61 -4.92 7.86
N ASN A 10 -23.19 -3.72 7.66
CA ASN A 10 -23.24 -2.58 8.59
C ASN A 10 -21.96 -1.72 8.73
N ASN A 11 -20.93 -1.97 7.92
CA ASN A 11 -19.74 -1.13 7.83
C ASN A 11 -19.97 0.06 6.88
N PRO A 12 -19.29 1.21 7.11
CA PRO A 12 -19.35 2.34 6.20
C PRO A 12 -18.78 1.96 4.83
N ILE A 13 -19.44 2.44 3.76
CA ILE A 13 -18.94 2.29 2.39
C ILE A 13 -17.92 3.39 2.13
N LEU A 14 -16.69 3.00 1.79
CA LEU A 14 -15.65 3.93 1.35
C LEU A 14 -15.92 4.32 -0.12
N ILE A 15 -16.16 5.61 -0.36
CA ILE A 15 -16.20 6.19 -1.70
C ILE A 15 -14.92 7.01 -1.84
N ASP A 16 -14.01 6.54 -2.69
CA ASP A 16 -12.74 7.18 -2.93
C ASP A 16 -12.57 7.57 -4.40
N ARG A 17 -11.68 8.54 -4.64
CA ARG A 17 -11.36 9.01 -5.98
C ARG A 17 -10.36 8.08 -6.64
N PHE A 18 -10.74 7.52 -7.78
CA PHE A 18 -9.82 6.75 -8.61
C PHE A 18 -8.66 7.62 -9.13
N ILE A 19 -7.43 7.13 -8.95
CA ILE A 19 -6.20 7.83 -9.34
C ILE A 19 -5.64 7.20 -10.62
N ASN A 20 -6.04 7.74 -11.78
CA ASN A 20 -5.55 7.22 -13.08
C ASN A 20 -4.02 7.24 -13.18
N ASN A 21 -3.44 6.23 -13.82
CA ASN A 21 -2.01 6.12 -14.13
C ASN A 21 -1.12 6.23 -12.88
N ALA A 22 -1.60 5.72 -11.75
CA ALA A 22 -0.79 5.55 -10.55
C ALA A 22 -0.15 4.16 -10.57
N MET A 23 1.08 4.07 -10.07
CA MET A 23 1.75 2.80 -9.82
C MET A 23 1.33 2.30 -8.43
N GLU A 24 0.94 1.05 -8.32
CA GLU A 24 0.67 0.41 -7.04
C GLU A 24 1.95 -0.21 -6.46
N VAL A 25 2.11 -0.08 -5.15
CA VAL A 25 3.23 -0.62 -4.39
C VAL A 25 2.71 -1.32 -3.16
N ASP A 26 3.07 -2.59 -3.01
CA ASP A 26 2.83 -3.34 -1.79
C ASP A 26 4.08 -3.30 -0.91
N VAL A 27 3.87 -3.14 0.40
CA VAL A 27 4.94 -3.15 1.40
C VAL A 27 4.60 -4.15 2.49
N ASP A 28 5.53 -5.09 2.70
CA ASP A 28 5.47 -6.06 3.79
C ASP A 28 6.42 -5.63 4.91
N ALA A 29 5.90 -5.57 6.13
CA ALA A 29 6.65 -5.15 7.32
C ALA A 29 6.31 -6.02 8.54
N ILE A 30 7.24 -6.07 9.49
CA ILE A 30 7.06 -6.71 10.79
C ILE A 30 7.37 -5.68 11.87
N SER A 31 6.48 -5.58 12.86
CA SER A 31 6.61 -4.67 14.01
C SER A 31 6.58 -5.45 15.31
N ASP A 32 7.42 -5.11 16.28
CA ASP A 32 7.29 -5.61 17.66
C ASP A 32 6.50 -4.65 18.57
N GLY A 33 6.03 -3.53 18.00
CA GLY A 33 5.35 -2.43 18.68
C GLY A 33 6.26 -1.30 19.14
N LYS A 34 7.58 -1.40 18.93
CA LYS A 34 8.58 -0.34 19.19
C LYS A 34 9.40 -0.04 17.95
N ASP A 35 9.86 -1.08 17.28
CA ASP A 35 10.63 -1.03 16.05
C ASP A 35 9.88 -1.74 14.93
N VAL A 36 10.17 -1.31 13.70
CA VAL A 36 9.50 -1.81 12.49
C VAL A 36 10.56 -2.13 11.44
N PHE A 37 10.55 -3.38 10.99
CA PHE A 37 11.38 -3.88 9.91
C PHE A 37 10.54 -3.98 8.62
N VAL A 38 10.96 -3.27 7.57
CA VAL A 38 10.35 -3.41 6.24
C VAL A 38 11.06 -4.54 5.52
N ALA A 39 10.33 -5.62 5.24
CA ALA A 39 10.87 -6.84 4.65
C ALA A 39 10.95 -6.75 3.12
N GLY A 40 10.00 -6.07 2.49
CA GLY A 40 9.96 -5.95 1.04
C GLY A 40 9.07 -4.80 0.58
N VAL A 41 9.53 -4.14 -0.48
CA VAL A 41 8.74 -3.19 -1.26
C VAL A 41 8.58 -3.80 -2.64
N MET A 42 7.35 -4.02 -3.07
CA MET A 42 6.98 -4.68 -4.31
C MET A 42 6.30 -3.67 -5.24
N GLN A 43 6.87 -3.48 -6.43
CA GLN A 43 6.24 -2.67 -7.46
C GLN A 43 5.32 -3.55 -8.31
N HIS A 44 4.08 -3.12 -8.49
CA HIS A 44 3.16 -3.74 -9.45
C HIS A 44 3.54 -3.35 -10.89
N ILE A 45 3.42 -4.28 -11.83
CA ILE A 45 3.65 -4.05 -13.26
C ILE A 45 2.45 -3.33 -13.87
N GLU A 46 1.26 -3.74 -13.45
CA GLU A 46 -0.01 -3.14 -13.80
C GLU A 46 -0.23 -1.79 -13.08
N GLU A 47 -1.09 -0.96 -13.68
CA GLU A 47 -1.50 0.30 -13.04
C GLU A 47 -2.50 0.03 -11.90
N ALA A 48 -2.51 0.93 -10.91
CA ALA A 48 -3.45 0.90 -9.80
C ALA A 48 -4.89 0.83 -10.32
N GLY A 49 -5.67 -0.12 -9.80
CA GLY A 49 -7.03 -0.40 -10.23
C GLY A 49 -7.25 -1.82 -10.75
N ILE A 50 -6.18 -2.55 -11.06
CA ILE A 50 -6.23 -4.01 -11.22
C ILE A 50 -6.00 -4.63 -9.83
N HIS A 51 -6.74 -5.70 -9.52
CA HIS A 51 -6.64 -6.31 -8.19
C HIS A 51 -5.23 -6.88 -7.96
N SER A 52 -4.68 -6.67 -6.76
CA SER A 52 -3.31 -7.07 -6.41
C SER A 52 -3.06 -8.58 -6.50
N GLY A 53 -4.12 -9.40 -6.42
CA GLY A 53 -4.04 -10.85 -6.63
C GLY A 53 -3.86 -11.28 -8.10
N ASP A 54 -4.21 -10.42 -9.05
CA ASP A 54 -4.10 -10.68 -10.49
C ASP A 54 -2.90 -9.96 -11.13
N SER A 55 -2.18 -9.16 -10.35
CA SER A 55 -1.09 -8.31 -10.82
C SER A 55 0.26 -9.00 -10.66
N ALA A 56 1.14 -8.85 -11.64
CA ALA A 56 2.53 -9.23 -11.50
C ALA A 56 3.28 -8.16 -10.71
N CYS A 57 4.27 -8.56 -9.91
CA CYS A 57 5.10 -7.60 -9.16
C CYS A 57 6.59 -7.91 -9.24
N CYS A 58 7.40 -6.88 -8.99
CA CYS A 58 8.86 -6.95 -8.95
C CYS A 58 9.38 -6.57 -7.57
N ILE A 59 10.31 -7.40 -7.06
CA ILE A 59 11.12 -7.13 -5.87
C ILE A 59 12.60 -7.41 -6.20
N PRO A 60 13.52 -6.43 -6.08
CA PRO A 60 13.25 -5.04 -5.69
C PRO A 60 12.50 -4.26 -6.79
N PRO A 61 11.89 -3.10 -6.45
CA PRO A 61 11.26 -2.22 -7.43
C PRO A 61 12.24 -1.75 -8.50
N VAL A 62 11.83 -1.76 -9.78
CA VAL A 62 12.72 -1.45 -10.92
C VAL A 62 12.55 -0.01 -11.43
N ALA A 63 11.39 0.62 -11.22
CA ALA A 63 11.06 1.94 -11.74
C ALA A 63 10.90 3.01 -10.64
N ILE A 64 11.18 2.66 -9.37
CA ILE A 64 11.04 3.56 -8.21
C ILE A 64 12.42 4.06 -7.82
N LYS A 65 12.58 5.39 -7.73
CA LYS A 65 13.83 6.01 -7.26
C LYS A 65 14.08 5.68 -5.79
N LYS A 66 15.35 5.56 -5.42
CA LYS A 66 15.78 5.22 -4.06
C LYS A 66 15.21 6.16 -3.01
N GLU A 67 15.17 7.47 -3.28
CA GLU A 67 14.65 8.46 -2.33
C GLU A 67 13.17 8.23 -2.02
N LEU A 68 12.40 7.77 -3.02
CA LEU A 68 10.99 7.45 -2.85
C LEU A 68 10.79 6.11 -2.11
N ILE A 69 11.69 5.14 -2.32
CA ILE A 69 11.72 3.90 -1.53
C ILE A 69 12.00 4.21 -0.06
N ASP A 70 12.94 5.11 0.23
CA ASP A 70 13.25 5.55 1.59
C ASP A 70 12.05 6.26 2.25
N GLU A 71 11.31 7.06 1.49
CA GLU A 71 10.08 7.69 1.97
C GLU A 71 8.97 6.65 2.23
N ILE A 72 8.76 5.70 1.33
CA ILE A 72 7.82 4.58 1.52
C ILE A 72 8.16 3.82 2.81
N ASN A 73 9.43 3.46 3.00
CA ASN A 73 9.90 2.79 4.22
C ASN A 73 9.57 3.62 5.47
N ASN A 74 9.85 4.92 5.46
CA ASN A 74 9.56 5.79 6.58
C ASN A 74 8.06 5.92 6.88
N GLN A 75 7.22 6.01 5.85
CA GLN A 75 5.77 6.08 5.99
C GLN A 75 5.20 4.77 6.53
N THR A 76 5.64 3.61 6.02
CA THR A 76 5.23 2.30 6.53
C THR A 76 5.58 2.14 8.02
N LYS A 77 6.77 2.57 8.44
CA LYS A 77 7.16 2.54 9.86
C LYS A 77 6.29 3.43 10.72
N LYS A 78 6.04 4.68 10.28
CA LYS A 78 5.15 5.62 10.99
C LYS A 78 3.73 5.06 11.12
N LEU A 79 3.20 4.48 10.05
CA LEU A 79 1.86 3.89 10.03
C LEU A 79 1.76 2.69 10.97
N ALA A 80 2.72 1.76 10.91
CA ALA A 80 2.76 0.59 11.78
C ALA A 80 2.80 0.98 13.28
N LEU A 81 3.62 1.96 13.64
CA LEU A 81 3.71 2.44 15.03
C LEU A 81 2.45 3.20 15.46
N ALA A 82 1.89 4.05 14.60
CA ALA A 82 0.66 4.80 14.89
C ALA A 82 -0.55 3.86 15.11
N LEU A 83 -0.63 2.78 14.32
CA LEU A 83 -1.64 1.73 14.46
C LEU A 83 -1.31 0.70 15.56
N LYS A 84 -0.17 0.85 16.25
CA LYS A 84 0.30 -0.05 17.33
C LYS A 84 0.39 -1.51 16.89
N VAL A 85 0.82 -1.74 15.64
CA VAL A 85 0.95 -3.10 15.08
C VAL A 85 1.99 -3.89 15.88
N LYS A 86 1.66 -5.16 16.16
CA LYS A 86 2.57 -6.17 16.69
C LYS A 86 2.42 -7.44 15.85
N GLY A 87 3.46 -7.79 15.09
CA GLY A 87 3.45 -8.86 14.10
C GLY A 87 3.56 -8.31 12.68
N PHE A 88 3.02 -9.07 11.73
CA PHE A 88 3.06 -8.78 10.30
C PHE A 88 2.06 -7.68 9.91
N MET A 89 2.47 -6.83 8.97
CA MET A 89 1.66 -5.81 8.34
C MET A 89 1.92 -5.81 6.84
N LYS A 90 0.83 -5.78 6.06
CA LYS A 90 0.86 -5.44 4.65
C LYS A 90 0.19 -4.07 4.46
N SER A 91 0.81 -3.21 3.67
CA SER A 91 0.21 -1.94 3.22
C SER A 91 0.34 -1.79 1.72
N SER A 92 -0.76 -1.47 1.04
CA SER A 92 -0.76 -1.08 -0.39
C SER A 92 -0.81 0.45 -0.50
N LEU A 93 -0.05 0.99 -1.44
CA LEU A 93 0.27 2.40 -1.59
C LEU A 93 0.21 2.79 -3.07
N GLN A 94 -0.25 4.00 -3.38
CA GLN A 94 -0.29 4.51 -4.75
C GLN A 94 0.74 5.63 -4.97
N LEU A 95 1.49 5.54 -6.06
CA LEU A 95 2.49 6.52 -6.49
C LEU A 95 2.07 7.18 -7.79
N LYS A 96 1.98 8.51 -7.81
CA LYS A 96 1.72 9.29 -9.03
C LYS A 96 2.64 10.49 -9.14
N MET A 97 3.25 10.68 -10.31
CA MET A 97 4.26 11.71 -10.54
C MET A 97 5.38 11.71 -9.47
N MET A 98 5.82 10.51 -9.06
CA MET A 98 6.81 10.33 -7.99
C MET A 98 6.40 10.87 -6.62
N LYS A 99 5.09 11.06 -6.39
CA LYS A 99 4.52 11.48 -5.12
C LYS A 99 3.65 10.37 -4.56
N PHE A 100 3.80 10.16 -3.27
CA PHE A 100 3.00 9.24 -2.47
C PHE A 100 1.60 9.80 -2.20
N ILE A 101 0.58 8.95 -2.33
CA ILE A 101 -0.82 9.28 -2.04
C ILE A 101 -1.36 8.21 -1.09
N LEU A 102 -1.85 8.66 0.07
CA LEU A 102 -2.57 7.86 1.08
C LEU A 102 -4.07 7.92 0.82
#